data_AF-A0A418SKA9-F1
#
_entry.id   AF-A0A418SKA9-F1
#
_cell.length_a   1.000
_cell.length_b   1.000
_cell.length_c   1.000
_cell.angle_alpha   90.00
_cell.angle_beta   90.00
_cell.angle_gamma   90.00
#
_symmetry.space_group_name_H-M   'P 1'
#
loop_
_entity.id
_entity.type
_entity.pdbx_description
1 polymer ?
#
loop_
_entity_poly.entity_id
_entity_poly.type
_entity_poly.pdbx_seq_one_letter_code
_entity_poly.pdbx_strand_id
1 'polypeptide(L)'
;MTSHADIDGLRHYRATVTETVCRQYTIPASNRDEALRMARRSLRPGQKLEGIDVTDGYCSIETGMDCLAHLLARPYFSDGDRPCRVADWIRTALGEVGADQKAANRQLAYGGLRIRPEEGMLCIASGRSVAFLAQHFETTPWADRWADALAALPGATRTNMTFARVASRAVLLPVTGAVAQVIETIPSPA
;
A
#
# COMPACT_ATOMS: atom_id res chain seq x y z
N MET A 1 11.19 32.84 -10.66
CA MET A 1 11.80 31.58 -10.20
C MET A 1 11.42 31.40 -8.73
N THR A 2 10.31 30.73 -8.48
CA THR A 2 9.84 30.39 -7.12
C THR A 2 10.56 29.12 -6.69
N SER A 3 11.35 29.20 -5.62
CA SER A 3 12.09 28.08 -5.06
C SER A 3 11.12 27.05 -4.47
N HIS A 4 11.23 25.79 -4.88
CA HIS A 4 10.59 24.63 -4.27
C HIS A 4 11.18 24.31 -2.89
N ALA A 5 10.96 25.17 -1.89
CA ALA A 5 11.55 25.02 -0.56
C ALA A 5 10.55 24.89 0.60
N ASP A 6 9.23 24.90 0.36
CA ASP A 6 8.22 24.81 1.44
C ASP A 6 7.23 23.65 1.23
N ILE A 7 7.78 22.43 1.12
CA ILE A 7 7.08 21.24 1.61
C ILE A 7 7.90 20.73 2.79
N ASP A 8 8.09 21.57 3.81
CA ASP A 8 8.55 21.12 5.13
C ASP A 8 7.34 20.46 5.84
N GLY A 9 6.91 19.34 5.25
CA GLY A 9 5.85 18.48 5.75
C GLY A 9 6.40 17.61 6.87
N LEU A 10 5.67 17.55 7.98
CA LEU A 10 5.96 16.70 9.14
C LEU A 10 6.58 15.34 8.74
N ARG A 11 7.76 15.09 9.27
CA ARG A 11 8.45 13.80 9.21
C ARG A 11 7.71 12.78 10.06
N HIS A 12 7.67 11.54 9.61
CA HIS A 12 6.99 10.48 10.37
C HIS A 12 8.03 9.59 11.00
N TYR A 13 7.89 9.25 12.27
CA TYR A 13 8.81 8.38 13.00
C TYR A 13 8.07 7.13 13.49
N ARG A 14 8.68 5.96 13.40
CA ARG A 14 8.14 4.71 13.97
C ARG A 14 8.81 4.46 15.32
N ALA A 15 8.01 4.46 16.37
CA ALA A 15 8.43 4.05 17.70
C ALA A 15 8.12 2.57 17.90
N THR A 16 9.11 1.81 18.36
CA THR A 16 8.96 0.41 18.76
C THR A 16 8.96 0.32 20.28
N VAL A 17 7.90 -0.25 20.84
CA VAL A 17 7.70 -0.35 22.30
C VAL A 17 7.48 -1.81 22.70
N THR A 18 8.17 -2.23 23.76
CA THR A 18 7.96 -3.53 24.39
C THR A 18 6.74 -3.50 25.31
N GLU A 19 5.73 -4.31 24.96
CA GLU A 19 4.71 -4.85 25.87
C GLU A 19 4.82 -6.38 25.90
N THR A 20 3.87 -7.08 26.54
CA THR A 20 3.64 -8.53 26.37
C THR A 20 3.58 -8.95 24.88
N VAL A 21 3.27 -8.00 23.99
CA VAL A 21 3.44 -8.08 22.53
C VAL A 21 4.17 -6.82 22.06
N CYS A 22 5.24 -6.95 21.28
CA CYS A 22 5.92 -5.78 20.70
C CYS A 22 4.93 -4.98 19.83
N ARG A 23 4.74 -3.68 20.13
CA ARG A 23 3.85 -2.79 19.39
C ARG A 23 4.65 -1.67 18.72
N GLN A 24 4.26 -1.36 17.49
CA GLN A 24 4.84 -0.27 16.71
C GLN A 24 3.77 0.77 16.40
N TYR A 25 4.10 2.04 16.55
CA TYR A 25 3.20 3.15 16.22
C TYR A 25 3.95 4.31 15.56
N THR A 26 3.21 5.07 14.76
CA THR A 26 3.75 6.20 14.01
C THR A 26 3.52 7.51 14.75
N ILE A 27 4.54 8.35 14.79
CA ILE A 27 4.55 9.66 15.42
C ILE A 27 4.89 10.70 14.34
N PRO A 28 3.96 11.60 13.98
CA PRO A 28 4.30 12.77 13.18
C PRO A 28 5.09 13.75 14.05
N ALA A 29 6.30 14.11 13.63
CA ALA A 29 7.14 15.08 14.32
C ALA A 29 8.00 15.85 13.31
N SER A 30 8.43 17.06 13.67
CA SER A 30 9.32 17.86 12.82
C SER A 30 10.75 17.30 12.82
N ASN A 31 11.16 16.62 13.90
CA ASN A 31 12.50 16.05 14.05
C ASN A 31 12.50 14.83 15.00
N ARG A 32 13.63 14.11 15.04
CA ARG A 32 13.79 12.87 15.82
C ARG A 32 13.67 13.09 17.32
N ASP A 33 14.17 14.21 17.84
CA ASP A 33 14.14 14.52 19.27
C ASP A 33 12.72 14.80 19.75
N GLU A 34 11.92 15.48 18.93
CA GLU A 34 10.50 15.66 19.15
C GLU A 34 9.76 14.31 19.13
N ALA A 35 10.02 13.46 18.14
CA ALA A 35 9.45 12.11 18.09
C ALA A 35 9.79 11.28 19.33
N LEU A 36 11.06 11.31 19.78
CA LEU A 36 11.52 10.63 20.99
C LEU A 36 10.79 11.12 22.24
N ARG A 37 10.61 12.44 22.35
CA ARG A 37 9.88 13.07 23.44
C ARG A 37 8.41 12.63 23.46
N MET A 38 7.77 12.62 22.29
CA MET A 38 6.37 12.20 22.14
C MET A 38 6.18 10.71 22.43
N ALA A 39 7.09 9.85 21.94
CA ALA A 39 7.06 8.41 22.21
C ALA A 39 7.15 8.13 23.71
N ARG A 40 8.14 8.73 24.39
CA ARG A 40 8.34 8.55 25.83
C ARG A 40 7.13 9.01 26.65
N ARG A 41 6.49 10.12 26.26
CA ARG A 41 5.26 10.61 26.91
C ARG A 41 4.05 9.70 26.71
N SER A 42 4.04 8.92 25.63
CA SER A 42 2.94 8.02 25.30
C SER A 42 3.07 6.64 25.96
N LEU A 43 4.18 6.36 26.64
CA LEU A 43 4.41 5.10 27.34
C LEU A 43 3.48 4.97 28.55
N ARG A 44 2.86 3.80 28.67
CA ARG A 44 2.08 3.38 29.84
C ARG A 44 2.99 2.73 30.90
N PRO A 45 2.56 2.65 32.16
CA PRO A 45 3.32 1.93 33.20
C PRO A 45 3.68 0.51 32.74
N GLY A 46 4.97 0.17 32.82
CA GLY A 46 5.50 -1.14 32.41
C GLY A 46 5.99 -1.26 30.97
N GLN A 47 5.75 -0.26 30.12
CA GLN A 47 6.27 -0.23 28.74
C GLN A 47 7.68 0.34 28.67
N LYS A 48 8.48 -0.13 27.70
CA LYS A 48 9.79 0.45 27.37
C LYS A 48 9.89 0.78 25.88
N LEU A 49 10.46 1.95 25.58
CA LEU A 49 10.78 2.32 24.21
C LEU A 49 12.10 1.64 23.82
N GLU A 50 12.04 0.74 22.83
CA GLU A 50 13.21 0.03 22.30
C GLU A 50 13.96 0.88 21.28
N GLY A 51 13.23 1.66 20.49
CA GLY A 51 13.83 2.50 19.45
C GLY A 51 12.85 3.43 18.77
N ILE A 52 13.41 4.46 18.12
CA ILE A 52 12.72 5.30 17.15
C ILE A 52 13.52 5.31 15.87
N ASP A 53 12.84 4.98 14.78
CA ASP A 53 13.34 5.04 13.42
C ASP A 53 12.59 6.12 12.64
N VAL A 54 13.33 6.84 11.80
CA VAL A 54 12.73 7.82 10.89
C VAL A 54 12.04 7.05 9.77
N THR A 55 10.79 7.39 9.49
CA THR A 55 9.94 6.74 8.49
C THR A 55 9.44 7.71 7.41
N ASP A 56 10.16 8.80 7.20
CA ASP A 56 9.95 9.78 6.12
C ASP A 56 9.76 9.12 4.74
N GLY A 57 10.26 7.89 4.57
CA GLY A 57 10.14 7.10 3.35
C GLY A 57 8.70 6.85 2.88
N TYR A 58 7.72 6.66 3.76
CA TYR A 58 6.39 6.19 3.31
C TYR A 58 5.54 7.19 2.52
N CYS A 59 5.98 8.44 2.35
CA CYS A 59 5.28 9.43 1.53
C CYS A 59 6.11 9.88 0.32
N SER A 60 7.17 9.14 -0.04
CA SER A 60 7.96 9.38 -1.24
C SER A 60 7.40 8.60 -2.44
N ILE A 61 7.62 9.15 -3.64
CA ILE A 61 7.27 8.47 -4.89
C ILE A 61 8.02 7.13 -4.99
N GLU A 62 9.31 7.09 -4.63
CA GLU A 62 10.14 5.88 -4.66
C GLU A 62 9.56 4.77 -3.77
N THR A 63 9.23 5.09 -2.51
CA THR A 63 8.61 4.10 -1.61
C THR A 63 7.22 3.70 -2.07
N GLY A 64 6.46 4.59 -2.70
CA GLY A 64 5.19 4.26 -3.35
C GLY A 64 5.38 3.26 -4.50
N MET A 65 6.41 3.44 -5.32
CA MET A 65 6.75 2.55 -6.43
C MET A 65 7.19 1.18 -5.91
N ASP A 66 8.05 1.12 -4.89
CA ASP A 66 8.48 -0.13 -4.26
C ASP A 66 7.31 -0.88 -3.62
N CYS A 67 6.44 -0.16 -2.92
CA CYS A 67 5.22 -0.72 -2.33
C CYS A 67 4.30 -1.32 -3.41
N LEU A 68 4.14 -0.61 -4.54
CA LEU A 68 3.32 -1.07 -5.65
C LEU A 68 3.96 -2.30 -6.32
N ALA A 69 5.26 -2.27 -6.60
CA ALA A 69 6.00 -3.40 -7.17
C ALA A 69 5.90 -4.65 -6.29
N HIS A 70 6.04 -4.48 -4.97
CA HIS A 70 5.86 -5.57 -4.01
C HIS A 70 4.46 -6.20 -4.11
N LEU A 71 3.42 -5.37 -4.17
CA LEU A 71 2.03 -5.81 -4.34
C LEU A 71 1.81 -6.55 -5.66
N LEU A 72 2.24 -5.98 -6.78
CA LEU A 72 1.95 -6.51 -8.10
C LEU A 72 2.69 -7.81 -8.39
N ALA A 73 3.88 -8.00 -7.80
CA ALA A 73 4.67 -9.22 -7.95
C ALA A 73 4.19 -10.39 -7.09
N ARG A 74 3.29 -10.16 -6.12
CA ARG A 74 2.84 -11.16 -5.16
C ARG A 74 2.07 -12.30 -5.84
N PRO A 75 2.38 -13.58 -5.55
CA PRO A 75 1.52 -14.69 -5.94
C PRO A 75 0.12 -14.52 -5.37
N TYR A 76 -0.87 -14.77 -6.21
CA TYR A 76 -2.28 -14.59 -5.89
C TYR A 76 -3.04 -15.89 -6.16
N PHE A 77 -4.33 -15.80 -6.45
CA PHE A 77 -5.10 -16.97 -6.88
C PHE A 77 -4.52 -17.55 -8.16
N SER A 78 -4.41 -18.88 -8.23
CA SER A 78 -4.06 -19.55 -9.49
C SER A 78 -5.24 -19.49 -10.46
N ASP A 79 -4.93 -19.55 -11.75
CA ASP A 79 -5.91 -19.77 -12.81
C ASP A 79 -5.80 -21.24 -13.24
N GLY A 80 -6.64 -22.10 -12.64
CA GLY A 80 -6.48 -23.54 -12.69
C GLY A 80 -5.13 -23.97 -12.07
N ASP A 81 -4.32 -24.66 -12.87
CA ASP A 81 -2.97 -25.12 -12.48
C ASP A 81 -1.89 -24.06 -12.69
N ARG A 82 -2.23 -22.91 -13.29
CA ARG A 82 -1.26 -21.85 -13.58
C ARG A 82 -1.08 -20.95 -12.36
N PRO A 83 0.13 -20.84 -11.79
CA PRO A 83 0.39 -19.86 -10.74
C PRO A 83 0.33 -18.45 -11.35
N CYS A 84 -0.51 -17.59 -10.78
CA CYS A 84 -0.68 -16.20 -11.23
C CYS A 84 -0.31 -15.22 -10.11
N ARG A 85 0.24 -14.09 -10.52
CA ARG A 85 0.52 -12.93 -9.65
C ARG A 85 -0.62 -11.93 -9.72
N VAL A 86 -0.64 -10.96 -8.80
CA VAL A 86 -1.59 -9.85 -8.84
C VAL A 86 -1.53 -9.10 -10.18
N ALA A 87 -0.33 -8.85 -10.71
CA ALA A 87 -0.15 -8.22 -12.02
C ALA A 87 -0.87 -8.97 -13.15
N ASP A 88 -0.86 -10.30 -13.14
CA ASP A 88 -1.46 -11.12 -14.20
C ASP A 88 -2.99 -10.98 -14.21
N TRP A 89 -3.60 -10.98 -13.02
CA TRP A 89 -5.02 -10.71 -12.87
C TRP A 89 -5.41 -9.30 -13.28
N ILE A 90 -4.53 -8.32 -13.07
CA ILE A 90 -4.75 -6.94 -13.54
C ILE A 90 -4.72 -6.90 -15.07
N ARG A 91 -3.72 -7.51 -15.73
CA ARG A 91 -3.66 -7.59 -17.20
C ARG A 91 -4.91 -8.23 -17.79
N THR A 92 -5.38 -9.33 -17.20
CA THR A 92 -6.64 -9.97 -17.62
C THR A 92 -7.84 -9.08 -17.38
N ALA A 93 -7.93 -8.38 -16.25
CA ALA A 93 -9.02 -7.44 -15.96
C ALA A 93 -9.02 -6.21 -16.87
N LEU A 94 -7.86 -5.83 -17.43
CA LEU A 94 -7.71 -4.80 -18.46
C LEU A 94 -8.00 -5.30 -19.88
N GLY A 95 -8.14 -6.63 -20.06
CA GLY A 95 -8.40 -7.24 -21.36
C GLY A 95 -7.18 -7.45 -22.23
N GLU A 96 -5.97 -7.33 -21.68
CA GLU A 96 -4.71 -7.56 -22.41
C GLU A 96 -4.49 -9.03 -22.75
N VAL A 97 -5.01 -9.92 -21.90
CA VAL A 97 -5.00 -11.37 -22.08
C VAL A 97 -6.47 -11.76 -22.28
N GLY A 98 -6.82 -12.34 -23.43
CA GLY A 98 -8.19 -12.53 -23.94
C GLY A 98 -9.16 -13.40 -23.12
N ALA A 99 -8.99 -13.48 -21.80
CA ALA A 99 -9.87 -14.11 -20.84
C ALA A 99 -10.97 -13.15 -20.31
N ASP A 100 -11.90 -13.68 -19.49
CA ASP A 100 -13.05 -12.92 -18.98
C ASP A 100 -12.63 -11.82 -17.98
N GLN A 101 -12.60 -10.58 -18.47
CA GLN A 101 -12.30 -9.37 -17.69
C GLN A 101 -13.17 -9.24 -16.43
N LYS A 102 -14.47 -9.59 -16.52
CA LYS A 102 -15.39 -9.47 -15.38
C LYS A 102 -15.07 -10.51 -14.31
N ALA A 103 -14.71 -11.73 -14.71
CA ALA A 103 -14.27 -12.76 -13.77
C ALA A 103 -12.97 -12.35 -13.08
N ALA A 104 -11.97 -11.87 -13.82
CA ALA A 104 -10.71 -11.40 -13.24
C ALA A 104 -10.91 -10.25 -12.25
N ASN A 105 -11.75 -9.27 -12.60
CA ASN A 105 -12.04 -8.16 -11.72
C ASN A 105 -12.81 -8.58 -10.45
N ARG A 106 -13.69 -9.59 -10.54
CA ARG A 106 -14.32 -10.21 -9.35
C ARG A 106 -13.28 -10.91 -8.47
N GLN A 107 -12.30 -11.58 -9.08
CA GLN A 107 -11.26 -12.28 -8.33
C GLN A 107 -10.39 -11.30 -7.55
N LEU A 108 -9.94 -10.22 -8.19
CA LEU A 108 -9.20 -9.12 -7.55
C LEU A 108 -9.96 -8.54 -6.34
N ALA A 109 -11.29 -8.42 -6.44
CA ALA A 109 -12.10 -7.83 -5.38
C ALA A 109 -12.04 -8.60 -4.06
N TYR A 110 -11.81 -9.92 -4.08
CA TYR A 110 -11.65 -10.71 -2.85
C TYR A 110 -10.35 -10.37 -2.12
N GLY A 111 -9.32 -9.91 -2.83
CA GLY A 111 -8.07 -9.42 -2.25
C GLY A 111 -8.05 -7.92 -2.00
N GLY A 112 -9.20 -7.23 -2.10
CA GLY A 112 -9.25 -5.78 -1.94
C GLY A 112 -8.62 -5.00 -3.07
N LEU A 113 -8.54 -5.58 -4.28
CA LEU A 113 -8.14 -4.88 -5.49
C LEU A 113 -9.32 -4.79 -6.46
N ARG A 114 -9.38 -3.77 -7.32
CA ARG A 114 -10.41 -3.69 -8.36
C ARG A 114 -9.95 -2.80 -9.50
N ILE A 115 -10.22 -3.20 -10.74
CA ILE A 115 -10.11 -2.33 -11.91
C ILE A 115 -11.45 -1.65 -12.15
N ARG A 116 -11.44 -0.32 -12.33
CA ARG A 116 -12.55 0.46 -12.87
C ARG A 116 -12.18 0.82 -14.31
N PRO A 117 -12.51 -0.04 -15.30
CA PRO A 117 -12.02 0.14 -16.66
C PRO A 117 -12.53 1.43 -17.30
N GLU A 118 -13.77 1.83 -17.01
CA GLU A 118 -14.36 3.09 -17.49
C GLU A 118 -13.60 4.33 -17.01
N GLU A 119 -12.96 4.26 -15.84
CA GLU A 119 -12.19 5.36 -15.25
C GLU A 119 -10.69 5.19 -15.46
N GLY A 120 -10.23 4.05 -16.00
CA GLY A 120 -8.81 3.72 -16.11
C GLY A 120 -8.10 3.66 -14.76
N MET A 121 -8.76 3.18 -13.71
CA MET A 121 -8.24 3.19 -12.34
C MET A 121 -8.07 1.78 -11.75
N LEU A 122 -6.94 1.56 -11.08
CA LEU A 122 -6.72 0.47 -10.14
C LEU A 122 -7.07 0.96 -8.72
N CYS A 123 -8.03 0.31 -8.08
CA CYS A 123 -8.43 0.59 -6.70
C CYS A 123 -7.82 -0.45 -5.76
N ILE A 124 -7.21 0.01 -4.67
CA ILE A 124 -6.55 -0.84 -3.67
C ILE A 124 -7.09 -0.46 -2.29
N ALA A 125 -7.63 -1.43 -1.56
CA ALA A 125 -8.18 -1.22 -0.23
C ALA A 125 -7.10 -0.74 0.74
N SER A 126 -7.45 0.25 1.56
CA SER A 126 -6.55 0.86 2.55
C SER A 126 -6.67 0.24 3.94
N GLY A 127 -7.74 -0.51 4.19
CA GLY A 127 -8.03 -1.07 5.51
C GLY A 127 -7.48 -2.48 5.71
N ARG A 128 -7.10 -2.80 6.95
CA ARG A 128 -6.77 -4.17 7.40
C ARG A 128 -7.96 -5.13 7.36
N SER A 129 -9.16 -4.64 7.05
CA SER A 129 -10.36 -5.47 6.86
C SER A 129 -10.24 -6.44 5.68
N VAL A 130 -9.29 -6.22 4.77
CA VAL A 130 -8.97 -7.13 3.68
C VAL A 130 -7.81 -8.03 4.09
N ALA A 131 -8.12 -9.29 4.42
CA ALA A 131 -7.14 -10.25 4.94
C ALA A 131 -5.93 -10.44 4.03
N PHE A 132 -6.14 -10.49 2.71
CA PHE A 132 -5.06 -10.64 1.74
C PHE A 132 -4.01 -9.53 1.86
N LEU A 133 -4.42 -8.25 1.84
CA LEU A 133 -3.48 -7.12 1.91
C LEU A 133 -2.81 -7.03 3.28
N ALA A 134 -3.58 -7.25 4.36
CA ALA A 134 -3.04 -7.24 5.72
C ALA A 134 -1.94 -8.29 5.89
N GLN A 135 -2.19 -9.53 5.46
CA GLN A 135 -1.20 -10.61 5.51
C GLN A 135 -0.03 -10.33 4.56
N HIS A 136 -0.30 -9.79 3.37
CA HIS A 136 0.74 -9.53 2.38
C HIS A 136 1.77 -8.52 2.88
N PHE A 137 1.32 -7.45 3.53
CA PHE A 137 2.20 -6.40 4.01
C PHE A 137 2.70 -6.61 5.45
N GLU A 138 2.20 -7.60 6.19
CA GLU A 138 2.44 -7.80 7.63
C GLU A 138 3.91 -7.69 8.05
N THR A 139 4.81 -8.29 7.28
CA THR A 139 6.26 -8.32 7.57
C THR A 139 7.06 -7.27 6.81
N THR A 140 6.38 -6.38 6.09
CA THR A 140 7.00 -5.35 5.27
C THR A 140 7.07 -4.02 6.03
N PRO A 141 7.90 -3.08 5.56
CA PRO A 141 7.87 -1.69 6.05
C PRO A 141 6.45 -1.08 5.98
N TRP A 142 5.61 -1.52 5.03
CA TRP A 142 4.29 -0.95 4.75
C TRP A 142 3.12 -1.57 5.53
N ALA A 143 3.35 -2.48 6.49
CA ALA A 143 2.33 -3.28 7.21
C ALA A 143 1.08 -2.55 7.75
N ASP A 144 1.20 -1.25 8.00
CA ASP A 144 0.12 -0.41 8.49
C ASP A 144 -0.08 0.86 7.63
N ARG A 145 0.71 1.02 6.58
CA ARG A 145 0.85 2.29 5.84
C ARG A 145 1.01 2.12 4.33
N TRP A 146 0.72 0.95 3.77
CA TRP A 146 0.73 0.75 2.30
C TRP A 146 -0.16 1.77 1.59
N ALA A 147 -1.30 2.12 2.19
CA ALA A 147 -2.18 3.14 1.65
C ALA A 147 -1.55 4.54 1.61
N ASP A 148 -0.69 4.87 2.59
CA ASP A 148 0.05 6.13 2.61
C ASP A 148 1.14 6.13 1.52
N ALA A 149 1.88 5.02 1.40
CA ALA A 149 2.88 4.83 0.35
C ALA A 149 2.27 4.91 -1.06
N LEU A 150 1.18 4.19 -1.31
CA LEU A 150 0.51 4.23 -2.60
C LEU A 150 -0.11 5.61 -2.88
N ALA A 151 -0.61 6.31 -1.85
CA ALA A 151 -1.16 7.66 -2.03
C ALA A 151 -0.11 8.72 -2.36
N ALA A 152 1.18 8.43 -2.18
CA ALA A 152 2.28 9.31 -2.60
C ALA A 152 2.55 9.25 -4.11
N LEU A 153 1.98 8.28 -4.82
CA LEU A 153 2.17 8.14 -6.27
C LEU A 153 1.44 9.25 -7.03
N PRO A 154 2.01 9.76 -8.14
CA PRO A 154 1.36 10.76 -8.97
C PRO A 154 -0.01 10.31 -9.48
N GLY A 155 -1.02 11.17 -9.31
CA GLY A 155 -2.40 10.88 -9.72
C GLY A 155 -3.16 9.98 -8.73
N ALA A 156 -2.55 9.55 -7.63
CA ALA A 156 -3.24 8.78 -6.62
C ALA A 156 -4.32 9.62 -5.93
N THR A 157 -5.50 9.02 -5.70
CA THR A 157 -6.59 9.65 -4.95
C THR A 157 -7.15 8.69 -3.91
N ARG A 158 -7.87 9.20 -2.91
CA ARG A 158 -8.52 8.36 -1.89
C ARG A 158 -10.03 8.44 -2.02
N THR A 159 -10.71 7.31 -1.81
CA THR A 159 -12.17 7.25 -1.80
C THR A 159 -12.68 6.18 -0.83
N ASN A 160 -14.01 6.13 -0.64
CA ASN A 160 -14.68 5.01 -0.01
C ASN A 160 -15.34 4.15 -1.10
N MET A 161 -15.19 2.83 -1.01
CA MET A 161 -15.81 1.90 -1.96
C MET A 161 -15.98 0.51 -1.34
N THR A 162 -16.45 -0.45 -2.14
CA THR A 162 -16.72 -1.81 -1.68
C THR A 162 -15.94 -2.84 -2.51
N PHE A 163 -15.25 -3.75 -1.82
CA PHE A 163 -14.49 -4.86 -2.38
C PHE A 163 -15.15 -6.17 -1.92
N ALA A 164 -15.68 -6.98 -2.86
CA ALA A 164 -16.35 -8.24 -2.53
C ALA A 164 -17.35 -8.13 -1.36
N ARG A 165 -18.21 -7.09 -1.38
CA ARG A 165 -19.19 -6.73 -0.33
C ARG A 165 -18.62 -6.18 0.98
N VAL A 166 -17.30 -5.98 1.08
CA VAL A 166 -16.64 -5.32 2.21
C VAL A 166 -16.44 -3.84 1.92
N ALA A 167 -17.14 -2.98 2.66
CA ALA A 167 -16.93 -1.53 2.58
C ALA A 167 -15.54 -1.17 3.13
N SER A 168 -14.78 -0.36 2.39
CA SER A 168 -13.43 0.04 2.76
C SER A 168 -13.06 1.41 2.20
N ARG A 169 -12.07 2.05 2.82
CA ARG A 169 -11.32 3.13 2.17
C ARG A 169 -10.41 2.53 1.10
N ALA A 170 -10.14 3.26 0.05
CA ALA A 170 -9.28 2.82 -1.03
C ALA A 170 -8.36 3.94 -1.52
N VAL A 171 -7.20 3.54 -2.04
CA VAL A 171 -6.35 4.36 -2.90
C VAL A 171 -6.67 3.99 -4.34
N LEU A 172 -6.93 4.99 -5.17
CA LEU A 172 -7.14 4.86 -6.62
C LEU A 172 -5.86 5.32 -7.30
N LEU A 173 -5.30 4.45 -8.12
CA LEU A 173 -4.14 4.71 -8.94
C LEU A 173 -4.56 4.68 -10.41
N PRO A 174 -4.19 5.68 -11.22
CA PRO A 174 -4.33 5.56 -12.66
C PRO A 174 -3.60 4.30 -13.15
N VAL A 175 -4.27 3.50 -13.98
CA VAL A 175 -3.65 2.32 -14.60
C VAL A 175 -2.52 2.76 -15.53
N THR A 176 -2.66 3.95 -16.14
CA THR A 176 -1.58 4.64 -16.83
C THR A 176 -0.56 5.20 -15.83
N GLY A 177 0.73 5.21 -16.17
CA GLY A 177 1.77 5.78 -15.31
C GLY A 177 2.39 4.72 -14.39
N ALA A 178 2.40 4.94 -13.07
CA ALA A 178 3.09 4.07 -12.11
C ALA A 178 2.68 2.59 -12.20
N VAL A 179 1.38 2.32 -12.35
CA VAL A 179 0.86 0.95 -12.48
C VAL A 179 1.39 0.29 -13.75
N ALA A 180 1.24 0.93 -14.91
CA ALA A 180 1.78 0.42 -16.18
C ALA A 180 3.30 0.19 -16.11
N GLN A 181 4.06 1.16 -15.59
CA GLN A 181 5.51 1.06 -15.44
C GLN A 181 5.91 -0.18 -14.62
N VAL A 182 5.27 -0.39 -13.47
CA VAL A 182 5.56 -1.56 -12.62
C VAL A 182 5.13 -2.86 -13.32
N ILE A 183 3.96 -2.89 -13.97
CA ILE A 183 3.49 -4.08 -14.70
C ILE A 183 4.49 -4.46 -15.80
N GLU A 184 5.03 -3.50 -16.54
CA GLU A 184 6.03 -3.75 -17.60
C GLU A 184 7.31 -4.42 -17.06
N THR A 185 7.70 -4.13 -15.81
CA THR A 185 8.88 -4.78 -15.19
C THR A 185 8.62 -6.22 -14.72
N ILE A 186 7.35 -6.61 -14.57
CA ILE A 186 6.99 -7.95 -14.09
C ILE A 186 6.82 -8.85 -15.31
N PRO A 187 7.66 -9.89 -15.51
CA PRO A 187 7.54 -10.74 -16.67
C PRO A 187 6.15 -11.39 -16.71
N SER A 188 5.53 -11.35 -17.89
CA SER A 188 4.28 -12.07 -18.12
C SER A 188 4.51 -13.56 -17.92
N PRO A 189 3.56 -14.29 -17.33
CA PRO A 189 3.68 -15.72 -17.19
C PRO A 189 3.78 -16.34 -18.59
N ALA A 190 4.72 -17.28 -18.74
CA ALA A 190 4.86 -18.10 -19.93
C ALA A 190 3.61 -18.98 -20.15
#